data_AF-A0A645A5H4-F1
#
_entry.id   AF-A0A645A5H4-F1
#
_cell.length_a   1.000
_cell.length_b   1.000
_cell.length_c   1.000
_cell.angle_alpha   90.00
_cell.angle_beta   90.00
_cell.angle_gamma   90.00
#
_symmetry.space_group_name_H-M   'P 1'
#
loop_
_entity.id
_entity.type
_entity.pdbx_description
1 polymer ?
#
loop_
_entity_poly.entity_id
_entity_poly.type
_entity_poly.pdbx_seq_one_letter_code
_entity_poly.pdbx_strand_id
1 'polypeptide(L)'
;MECIRRFYLGTDSPLYGTLLVYKGFFDLFEDFNGYVHFFLLEDLVDSDGNIKFYLPFDGFASPPIFIDIDDYLVYKKQVMEFIHARSHRIAEYANS
;
A
#
# COMPACT_ATOMS: atom_id res chain seq x y z
N MET A 1 1.72 3.31 -0.21
CA MET A 1 0.58 2.79 -0.98
C MET A 1 -0.46 3.86 -1.25
N GLU A 2 -0.97 4.61 -0.27
CA GLU A 2 -2.04 5.58 -0.53
C GLU A 2 -1.69 6.67 -1.57
N CYS A 3 -0.46 7.21 -1.59
CA CYS A 3 -0.07 8.14 -2.66
C CYS A 3 -0.14 7.51 -4.06
N ILE A 4 0.17 6.23 -4.19
CA ILE A 4 0.09 5.49 -5.46
C ILE A 4 -1.38 5.27 -5.84
N ARG A 5 -2.23 4.90 -4.88
CA ARG A 5 -3.69 4.80 -5.11
C ARG A 5 -4.26 6.13 -5.60
N ARG A 6 -3.94 7.22 -4.91
CA ARG A 6 -4.35 8.58 -5.28
C ARG A 6 -3.82 9.01 -6.63
N PHE A 7 -2.60 8.61 -6.99
CA PHE A 7 -2.02 8.83 -8.31
C PHE A 7 -2.89 8.21 -9.43
N TYR A 8 -3.27 6.94 -9.30
CA TYR A 8 -4.17 6.29 -10.27
C TYR A 8 -5.58 6.91 -10.30
N LEU A 9 -6.05 7.44 -9.17
CA LEU A 9 -7.33 8.17 -9.10
C LEU A 9 -7.25 9.61 -9.64
N GLY A 10 -6.06 10.11 -9.98
CA GLY A 10 -5.88 11.52 -10.36
C GLY A 10 -6.15 12.50 -9.23
N THR A 11 -6.01 12.07 -7.98
CA THR A 11 -6.26 12.89 -6.77
C THR A 11 -4.95 13.31 -6.11
N ASP A 12 -4.99 14.44 -5.40
CA ASP A 12 -3.79 15.04 -4.83
C ASP A 12 -3.18 14.20 -3.69
N SER A 13 -1.85 14.20 -3.63
CA SER A 13 -1.07 13.58 -2.56
C SER A 13 0.32 14.22 -2.47
N PRO A 14 1.01 14.12 -1.32
CA PRO A 14 2.36 14.67 -1.15
C PRO A 14 3.39 14.19 -2.19
N LEU A 15 3.15 13.04 -2.83
CA LEU A 15 4.04 12.47 -3.84
C LEU A 15 3.50 12.55 -5.27
N TYR A 16 2.35 13.18 -5.52
CA TYR A 16 1.71 13.16 -6.84
C TYR A 16 2.64 13.65 -7.95
N GLY A 17 3.26 14.82 -7.77
CA GLY A 17 4.21 15.38 -8.75
C GLY A 17 5.41 14.47 -8.99
N THR A 18 5.94 13.84 -7.94
CA THR A 18 7.05 12.88 -8.05
C THR A 18 6.64 11.62 -8.82
N LEU A 19 5.47 11.07 -8.53
CA LEU A 19 4.95 9.88 -9.22
C LEU A 19 4.65 10.17 -10.70
N LEU A 20 4.18 11.38 -11.01
CA LEU A 20 3.89 11.83 -12.37
C LEU A 20 5.14 11.85 -13.28
N VAL A 21 6.31 12.18 -12.74
CA VAL A 21 7.58 12.09 -13.50
C VAL A 21 7.84 10.66 -13.99
N TYR A 22 7.41 9.66 -13.22
CA TYR A 22 7.54 8.24 -13.54
C TYR A 22 6.24 7.65 -14.10
N LYS A 23 5.33 8.46 -14.66
CA LYS A 23 4.02 8.00 -15.16
C LYS A 23 4.14 6.79 -16.10
N GLY A 24 5.12 6.79 -17.02
CA GLY A 24 5.31 5.67 -17.94
C GLY A 24 5.57 4.32 -17.25
N PHE A 25 6.17 4.30 -16.05
CA PHE A 25 6.30 3.09 -15.25
C PHE A 25 4.95 2.66 -14.66
N PHE A 26 4.17 3.60 -14.10
CA PHE A 26 2.88 3.28 -13.49
C PHE A 26 1.82 2.89 -14.53
N ASP A 27 1.90 3.43 -15.74
CA ASP A 27 1.00 3.09 -16.86
C ASP A 27 1.12 1.61 -17.27
N LEU A 28 2.25 0.94 -16.98
CA LEU A 28 2.43 -0.49 -17.26
C LEU A 28 1.44 -1.39 -16.53
N PHE A 29 0.85 -0.90 -15.43
CA PHE A 29 -0.05 -1.67 -14.58
C PHE A 29 -1.52 -1.31 -14.81
N GLU A 30 -1.81 -0.41 -15.74
CA GLU A 30 -3.15 0.09 -16.12
C GLU A 30 -3.86 0.90 -15.01
N ASP A 31 -4.05 0.30 -13.83
CA ASP A 31 -4.70 0.90 -12.67
C ASP A 31 -4.05 0.49 -11.34
N PHE A 32 -4.63 0.95 -10.23
CA PHE A 32 -4.11 0.62 -8.90
C PHE A 32 -4.22 -0.87 -8.56
N ASN A 33 -5.26 -1.55 -9.03
CA ASN A 33 -5.45 -2.97 -8.78
C ASN A 33 -4.42 -3.80 -9.56
N GLY A 34 -4.13 -3.43 -10.81
CA GLY A 34 -3.05 -4.03 -11.59
C GLY A 34 -1.69 -3.84 -10.91
N TYR A 35 -1.42 -2.66 -10.33
CA TYR A 35 -0.20 -2.42 -9.56
C TYR A 35 -0.13 -3.34 -8.32
N VAL A 36 -1.21 -3.39 -7.55
CA VAL A 36 -1.31 -4.23 -6.34
C VAL A 36 -1.11 -5.70 -6.68
N HIS A 37 -1.76 -6.17 -7.74
CA HIS A 37 -1.70 -7.56 -8.17
C HIS A 37 -0.30 -7.95 -8.67
N PHE A 38 0.31 -7.11 -9.51
CA PHE A 38 1.66 -7.36 -10.04
C PHE A 38 2.70 -7.55 -8.92
N PHE A 39 2.58 -6.77 -7.84
CA PHE A 39 3.52 -6.84 -6.70
C PHE A 39 3.08 -7.78 -5.56
N LEU A 40 1.95 -8.48 -5.71
CA LEU A 40 1.36 -9.37 -4.71
C LEU A 40 1.10 -8.64 -3.37
N LEU A 41 0.41 -7.50 -3.45
CA LEU A 41 0.14 -6.59 -2.32
C LEU A 41 -1.31 -6.62 -1.85
N GLU A 42 -2.11 -7.60 -2.27
CA GLU A 42 -3.56 -7.63 -2.06
C GLU A 42 -3.94 -7.59 -0.58
N ASP A 43 -3.12 -8.13 0.32
CA ASP A 43 -3.41 -8.13 1.77
C ASP A 43 -3.31 -6.73 2.41
N LEU A 44 -2.74 -5.75 1.71
CA LEU A 44 -2.70 -4.34 2.15
C LEU A 44 -3.94 -3.55 1.73
N VAL A 45 -4.88 -4.17 1.01
CA VAL A 45 -6.04 -3.49 0.43
C VAL A 45 -7.32 -4.19 0.90
N ASP A 46 -8.37 -3.42 1.16
CA ASP A 46 -9.71 -3.95 1.48
C ASP A 46 -10.53 -4.27 0.22
N SER A 47 -11.76 -4.76 0.42
CA SER A 47 -12.65 -5.12 -0.69
C SER A 47 -13.03 -3.95 -1.60
N ASP A 48 -12.94 -2.72 -1.08
CA ASP A 48 -13.31 -1.50 -1.78
C ASP A 48 -12.09 -0.84 -2.46
N GLY A 49 -10.92 -1.49 -2.40
CA GLY A 49 -9.69 -0.96 -3.00
C GLY A 49 -8.98 0.07 -2.12
N ASN A 50 -9.39 0.27 -0.86
CA ASN A 50 -8.74 1.21 0.05
C ASN A 50 -7.57 0.56 0.80
N ILE A 51 -6.63 1.38 1.22
CA ILE A 51 -5.46 0.92 1.98
C ILE A 51 -5.88 0.53 3.40
N LYS A 52 -5.51 -0.67 3.82
CA LYS A 52 -5.57 -1.10 5.22
C LYS A 52 -4.41 -0.48 5.99
N PHE A 53 -4.66 0.66 6.61
CA PHE A 53 -3.67 1.29 7.49
C PHE A 53 -3.55 0.54 8.81
N TYR A 54 -2.32 0.36 9.30
CA TYR A 54 -2.07 -0.31 10.58
C TYR A 54 -2.36 0.59 11.79
N LEU A 55 -2.34 1.90 11.58
CA LEU A 55 -2.64 2.93 12.56
C LEU A 55 -3.60 3.95 11.93
N PRO A 56 -4.30 4.78 12.73
CA PRO A 56 -5.19 5.81 12.21
C PRO A 56 -4.49 6.68 11.15
N PHE A 57 -5.18 6.91 10.03
CA PHE A 57 -4.68 7.72 8.93
C PHE A 57 -5.53 8.99 8.77
N ASP A 58 -4.86 10.14 8.79
CA ASP A 58 -5.50 11.46 8.76
C ASP A 58 -5.33 12.19 7.42
N GLY A 59 -5.00 11.46 6.35
CA GLY A 59 -4.84 12.07 5.03
C GLY A 59 -3.52 12.81 4.85
N PHE A 60 -2.45 12.40 5.54
CA PHE A 60 -1.13 13.02 5.55
C PHE A 60 -1.07 14.37 6.29
N ALA A 61 -2.04 14.64 7.16
CA ALA A 61 -2.06 15.87 7.96
C ALA A 61 -0.98 15.85 9.05
N SER A 62 -0.62 14.66 9.55
CA SER A 62 0.40 14.48 10.57
C SER A 62 1.56 13.59 10.08
N PRO A 63 2.79 13.79 10.62
CA PRO A 63 3.88 12.86 10.41
C PRO A 63 3.53 11.45 10.93
N PRO A 64 4.06 10.39 10.30
CA PRO A 64 3.84 9.02 10.76
C PRO A 64 4.69 8.76 12.01
N ILE A 65 4.10 8.96 13.18
CA ILE A 65 4.75 8.71 14.48
C ILE A 65 3.95 7.68 15.28
N PHE A 66 4.65 6.89 16.08
CA PHE A 66 4.03 6.08 17.12
C PHE A 66 3.80 6.99 18.34
N ILE A 67 2.58 7.01 18.87
CA ILE A 67 2.26 7.78 20.07
C ILE A 67 2.87 7.11 21.29
N ASP A 68 2.78 5.78 21.34
CA ASP A 68 3.28 4.95 22.43
C ASP A 68 3.77 3.57 21.97
N ILE A 69 4.07 2.72 22.95
CA ILE A 69 4.53 1.36 22.69
C ILE A 69 3.42 0.45 22.14
N ASP A 70 2.17 0.73 22.47
CA ASP A 70 1.04 -0.09 22.02
C ASP A 70 0.82 0.10 20.52
N ASP A 71 0.92 1.34 20.02
CA ASP A 71 0.94 1.64 18.59
C ASP A 71 2.03 0.86 17.86
N TYR A 72 3.23 0.85 18.42
CA TYR A 72 4.35 0.11 17.83
C TYR A 72 4.10 -1.40 17.82
N LEU A 73 3.53 -1.96 18.89
CA LEU A 73 3.20 -3.38 18.98
C LEU A 73 2.10 -3.78 17.98
N VAL A 74 1.08 -2.93 17.81
CA VAL A 74 0.04 -3.11 16.79
C VAL A 74 0.65 -3.07 15.39
N TYR A 75 1.43 -2.04 15.08
CA TYR A 75 2.13 -1.90 13.81
C TYR A 75 3.00 -3.13 13.51
N LYS A 76 3.83 -3.54 14.48
CA LYS A 76 4.73 -4.68 14.34
C LYS A 76 3.96 -5.96 14.05
N LYS A 77 2.87 -6.23 14.77
CA LYS A 77 2.03 -7.41 14.56
C LYS A 77 1.47 -7.43 13.13
N GLN A 78 0.87 -6.33 12.70
CA GLN A 78 0.26 -6.22 11.37
C GLN A 78 1.29 -6.35 10.23
N VAL A 79 2.48 -5.77 10.40
CA VAL A 79 3.59 -5.94 9.43
C VAL A 79 4.01 -7.42 9.33
N MET A 80 4.13 -8.12 10.46
CA MET A 80 4.49 -9.54 10.44
C MET A 80 3.42 -10.38 9.74
N GLU A 81 2.13 -10.12 10.04
CA GLU A 81 1.01 -10.79 9.39
C GLU A 81 1.03 -10.57 7.86
N PHE A 82 1.27 -9.33 7.41
CA PHE A 82 1.42 -9.03 5.98
C PHE A 82 2.60 -9.76 5.34
N ILE A 83 3.78 -9.78 5.98
CA ILE A 83 4.96 -10.47 5.45
C ILE A 83 4.67 -11.97 5.26
N HIS A 84 4.02 -12.61 6.23
CA HIS A 84 3.65 -14.01 6.12
C HIS A 84 2.65 -14.25 4.98
N ALA A 85 1.59 -13.43 4.89
CA ALA A 85 0.58 -13.56 3.84
C ALA A 85 1.16 -13.38 2.43
N ARG A 86 1.99 -12.34 2.24
CA ARG A 86 2.67 -12.11 0.96
C ARG A 86 3.68 -13.21 0.62
N SER A 87 4.37 -13.77 1.62
CA SER A 87 5.29 -14.90 1.37
C SER A 87 4.54 -16.13 0.85
N HIS A 88 3.32 -16.38 1.35
CA HIS A 88 2.45 -17.43 0.82
C HIS A 88 2.08 -17.16 -0.65
N ARG A 89 1.63 -15.94 -0.96
CA ARG A 89 1.29 -15.55 -2.35
C ARG A 89 2.47 -15.71 -3.31
N ILE A 90 3.67 -15.33 -2.89
CA ILE A 90 4.89 -15.51 -3.68
C ILE A 90 5.14 -17.00 -3.95
N ALA A 91 4.99 -17.85 -2.92
CA ALA A 91 5.15 -19.29 -3.09
C ALA A 91 4.11 -19.89 -4.03
N GLU A 92 2.85 -19.46 -3.95
CA GLU A 92 1.80 -19.88 -4.88
C GLU A 92 2.10 -19.46 -6.31
N TYR A 93 2.47 -18.19 -6.53
CA TYR A 93 2.82 -17.65 -7.84
C TYR A 93 4.07 -18.31 -8.45
N ALA A 94 5.06 -18.66 -7.64
CA ALA A 94 6.26 -19.34 -8.14
C ALA A 94 6.00 -20.80 -8.57
N ASN A 95 4.91 -21.40 -8.08
CA ASN A 95 4.52 -22.79 -8.38
C ASN A 95 3.39 -22.89 -9.41
N SER A 96 2.86 -21.77 -9.90
CA SER A 96 1.84 -21.70 -10.95
C SER A 96 2.46 -21.62 -12.35
#